data_AF-A0A814F3C5-F1
#
_entry.id   AF-A0A814F3C5-F1
#
_cell.length_a   1.000
_cell.length_b   1.000
_cell.length_c   1.000
_cell.angle_alpha   90.00
_cell.angle_beta   90.00
_cell.angle_gamma   90.00
#
_symmetry.space_group_name_H-M   'P 1'
#
loop_
_entity.id
_entity.type
_entity.pdbx_description
1 polymer ?
#
loop_
_entity_poly.entity_id
_entity_poly.type
_entity_poly.pdbx_seq_one_letter_code
_entity_poly.pdbx_strand_id
1 'polypeptide(L)'
;MLTQKNDQRMQINNHRTIDKEKYDNSNRFNTSQNDVYMNNIDKMDWNNGIDFGNMVTIKKKEKIIVIQISNSLWISYLKSGTGQLIIPSKEQLNCLTNLHVWPKEIKIIIKQKSIKMNATNENDIYINFISNKLHELDNQLKQYQTELNQKIISFYVNPLELQQLIETYIQQNLSSFRMEIEHKIELIHYDYYIQALKLEYYRYNPNEYQKQLMKQLCCSKYEQEITKQEYNLLQQQISYYNSSCHSFKCSPISQSELIDSIQDPNIRQELFNQYKEIAEQSKQNMLSLYLKSAKIQMDECNKKFDADMKKLWHDRRSSCDNEKISPVMIDLIEQRCNKIGDRIRCIYIFKAKSICVKDN
;
A
#
# COMPACT_ATOMS: atom_id res chain seq x y z
N MET A 1 -1.40 45.57 24.98
CA MET A 1 -0.53 44.83 24.03
C MET A 1 -0.45 43.34 24.39
N LEU A 2 -1.58 42.62 24.36
CA LEU A 2 -1.64 41.19 24.72
C LEU A 2 -2.67 40.40 23.89
N THR A 3 -3.07 40.94 22.74
CA THR A 3 -4.18 40.43 21.92
C THR A 3 -3.80 40.14 20.47
N GLN A 4 -2.50 39.97 20.17
CA GLN A 4 -2.04 39.60 18.81
C GLN A 4 -1.26 38.27 18.75
N LYS A 5 -1.05 37.56 19.86
CA LYS A 5 -0.32 36.28 19.88
C LYS A 5 -1.20 35.02 19.87
N ASN A 6 -2.52 35.13 20.02
CA ASN A 6 -3.42 33.97 20.03
C ASN A 6 -4.04 33.65 18.66
N ASP A 7 -4.10 34.61 17.74
CA ASP A 7 -4.70 34.37 16.41
C ASP A 7 -3.76 33.66 15.42
N GLN A 8 -2.45 33.68 15.65
CA GLN A 8 -1.48 32.91 14.84
C GLN A 8 -1.43 31.42 15.21
N ARG A 9 -1.90 31.01 16.39
CA ARG A 9 -1.98 29.59 16.78
C ARG A 9 -3.22 28.87 16.24
N MET A 10 -4.28 29.58 15.86
CA MET A 10 -5.43 28.98 15.18
C MET A 10 -5.24 28.81 13.66
N GLN A 11 -4.35 29.58 13.02
CA GLN A 11 -4.13 29.46 11.57
C GLN A 11 -3.21 28.31 11.17
N ILE A 12 -2.36 27.80 12.08
CA ILE A 12 -1.49 26.63 11.82
C ILE A 12 -2.29 25.30 11.87
N ASN A 13 -3.44 25.26 12.56
CA ASN A 13 -4.27 24.05 12.62
C ASN A 13 -5.30 23.93 11.49
N ASN A 14 -5.55 25.00 10.71
CA ASN A 14 -6.49 24.97 9.59
C ASN A 14 -5.83 24.75 8.21
N HIS A 15 -4.50 24.59 8.14
CA HIS A 15 -3.79 24.23 6.90
C HIS A 15 -3.42 22.74 6.78
N ARG A 16 -3.69 21.91 7.80
CA ARG A 16 -3.51 20.44 7.71
C ARG A 16 -4.73 19.67 7.21
N THR A 17 -5.82 20.36 6.93
CA THR A 17 -7.03 19.76 6.32
C THR A 17 -6.95 19.66 4.79
N ILE A 18 -5.95 20.26 4.16
CA ILE A 18 -5.78 20.28 2.69
C ILE A 18 -4.70 19.27 2.20
N ASP A 19 -3.85 18.74 3.08
CA ASP A 19 -2.84 17.73 2.72
C ASP A 19 -3.24 16.28 3.05
N LYS A 20 -4.52 16.02 3.31
CA LYS A 20 -5.06 14.63 3.37
C LYS A 20 -5.10 13.93 2.01
N GLU A 21 -4.88 14.66 0.91
CA GLU A 21 -4.81 14.11 -0.45
C GLU A 21 -3.38 13.88 -0.97
N LYS A 22 -2.33 14.39 -0.30
CA LYS A 22 -0.94 14.23 -0.80
C LYS A 22 -0.32 12.86 -0.50
N TYR A 23 -0.80 12.13 0.50
CA TYR A 23 -0.33 10.77 0.79
C TYR A 23 -0.94 9.70 -0.14
N ASP A 24 -1.96 10.05 -0.94
CA ASP A 24 -2.57 9.18 -1.96
C ASP A 24 -1.90 9.37 -3.36
N ASN A 25 -0.92 10.28 -3.50
CA ASN A 25 -0.27 10.58 -4.79
C ASN A 25 0.81 9.57 -5.22
N SER A 26 1.04 8.47 -4.49
CA SER A 26 1.81 7.34 -5.02
C SER A 26 1.00 6.48 -6.01
N ASN A 27 -0.29 6.74 -6.19
CA ASN A 27 -1.17 6.02 -7.09
C ASN A 27 -1.28 6.64 -8.51
N ARG A 28 -0.15 7.07 -9.10
CA ARG A 28 -0.07 7.18 -10.56
C ARG A 28 0.20 5.79 -11.15
N PHE A 29 -0.79 4.90 -11.08
CA PHE A 29 -0.73 3.59 -11.73
C PHE A 29 -1.83 3.49 -12.78
N ASN A 30 -1.40 3.67 -14.02
CA ASN A 30 -2.22 3.51 -15.20
C ASN A 30 -2.55 2.03 -15.41
N THR A 31 -3.64 1.77 -16.13
CA THR A 31 -3.92 0.52 -16.87
C THR A 31 -2.73 0.00 -17.71
N SER A 32 -1.65 0.77 -17.84
CA SER A 32 -0.41 0.40 -18.54
C SER A 32 0.48 -0.60 -17.81
N GLN A 33 0.28 -0.95 -16.54
CA GLN A 33 1.24 -1.80 -15.83
C GLN A 33 1.23 -3.25 -16.35
N ASN A 34 0.06 -3.80 -16.66
CA ASN A 34 -0.06 -5.09 -17.34
C ASN A 34 0.50 -5.01 -18.75
N ASP A 35 0.20 -3.95 -19.50
CA ASP A 35 0.70 -3.77 -20.86
C ASP A 35 2.23 -3.59 -20.86
N VAL A 36 2.79 -2.90 -19.87
CA VAL A 36 4.23 -2.73 -19.66
C VAL A 36 4.87 -4.06 -19.25
N TYR A 37 4.28 -4.83 -18.34
CA TYR A 37 4.78 -6.17 -17.99
C TYR A 37 4.73 -7.12 -19.19
N MET A 38 3.62 -7.14 -19.92
CA MET A 38 3.45 -7.93 -21.15
C MET A 38 4.48 -7.54 -22.22
N ASN A 39 4.71 -6.24 -22.41
CA ASN A 39 5.71 -5.72 -23.34
C ASN A 39 7.16 -6.02 -22.88
N ASN A 40 7.40 -6.11 -21.57
CA ASN A 40 8.72 -6.44 -21.02
C ASN A 40 9.04 -7.94 -21.11
N ILE A 41 8.04 -8.82 -20.95
CA ILE A 41 8.19 -10.27 -21.20
C ILE A 41 8.64 -10.53 -22.64
N ASP A 42 8.13 -9.75 -23.59
CA ASP A 42 8.53 -9.88 -25.00
C ASP A 42 9.97 -9.39 -25.26
N LYS A 43 10.49 -8.46 -24.45
CA LYS A 43 11.81 -7.81 -24.61
C LYS A 43 12.98 -8.41 -23.81
N MET A 44 12.73 -9.33 -22.87
CA MET A 44 13.84 -9.94 -22.11
C MET A 44 14.74 -10.77 -23.03
N ASP A 45 16.04 -10.47 -22.99
CA ASP A 45 17.12 -11.07 -23.78
C ASP A 45 17.79 -12.19 -22.98
N TRP A 46 17.65 -13.44 -23.42
CA TRP A 46 18.02 -14.64 -22.66
C TRP A 46 19.27 -15.29 -23.24
N ASN A 47 20.45 -14.77 -22.88
CA ASN A 47 21.75 -15.28 -23.35
C ASN A 47 22.24 -16.59 -22.68
N ASN A 48 21.38 -17.33 -21.96
CA ASN A 48 21.79 -18.42 -21.07
C ASN A 48 21.46 -19.84 -21.58
N GLY A 49 21.66 -20.12 -22.87
CA GLY A 49 21.69 -21.52 -23.38
C GLY A 49 20.39 -22.32 -23.25
N ILE A 50 19.26 -21.67 -23.00
CA ILE A 50 17.94 -22.30 -23.02
C ILE A 50 17.52 -22.47 -24.49
N ASP A 51 17.20 -23.70 -24.90
CA ASP A 51 16.66 -23.99 -26.23
C ASP A 51 15.48 -23.04 -26.55
N PHE A 52 15.49 -22.46 -27.74
CA PHE A 52 14.52 -21.48 -28.23
C PHE A 52 13.08 -21.98 -28.08
N GLY A 53 12.88 -23.30 -28.21
CA GLY A 53 11.62 -23.98 -27.96
C GLY A 53 11.10 -23.83 -26.52
N ASN A 54 11.97 -24.02 -25.52
CA ASN A 54 11.65 -23.89 -24.10
C ASN A 54 11.39 -22.43 -23.71
N MET A 55 12.10 -21.49 -24.35
CA MET A 55 11.93 -20.05 -24.11
C MET A 55 10.53 -19.55 -24.47
N VAL A 56 9.96 -20.00 -25.60
CA VAL A 56 8.60 -19.57 -25.96
C VAL A 56 7.56 -20.17 -25.00
N THR A 57 7.77 -21.41 -24.53
CA THR A 57 6.91 -22.06 -23.54
C THR A 57 6.93 -21.30 -22.20
N ILE A 58 8.11 -20.88 -21.73
CA ILE A 58 8.28 -20.04 -20.54
C ILE A 58 7.50 -18.72 -20.69
N LYS A 59 7.75 -17.96 -21.77
CA LYS A 59 7.06 -16.67 -22.00
C LYS A 59 5.55 -16.83 -22.04
N LYS A 60 5.03 -17.89 -22.65
CA LYS A 60 3.57 -18.14 -22.68
C LYS A 60 3.01 -18.49 -21.29
N LYS A 61 3.72 -19.31 -20.52
CA LYS A 61 3.32 -19.65 -19.14
C LYS A 61 3.37 -18.43 -18.21
N GLU A 62 4.37 -17.55 -18.37
CA GLU A 62 4.44 -16.25 -17.67
C GLU A 62 3.22 -15.38 -18.00
N LYS A 63 2.90 -15.22 -19.29
CA LYS A 63 1.73 -14.44 -19.73
C LYS A 63 0.42 -14.98 -19.15
N ILE A 64 0.25 -16.30 -19.12
CA ILE A 64 -0.91 -16.95 -18.49
C ILE A 64 -1.01 -16.58 -17.01
N ILE A 65 0.10 -16.70 -16.26
CA ILE A 65 0.11 -16.41 -14.81
C ILE A 65 -0.15 -14.92 -14.55
N VAL A 66 0.44 -14.01 -15.32
CA VAL A 66 0.18 -12.56 -15.24
C VAL A 66 -1.30 -12.26 -15.47
N ILE A 67 -1.92 -12.87 -16.47
CA ILE A 67 -3.35 -12.71 -16.74
C ILE A 67 -4.18 -13.25 -15.57
N GLN A 68 -3.87 -14.43 -15.05
CA GLN A 68 -4.60 -15.02 -13.91
C GLN A 68 -4.54 -14.17 -12.64
N ILE A 69 -3.36 -13.65 -12.31
CA ILE A 69 -3.15 -12.74 -11.18
C ILE A 69 -3.96 -11.45 -11.41
N SER A 70 -3.88 -10.88 -12.60
CA SER A 70 -4.64 -9.69 -12.97
C SER A 70 -6.15 -9.91 -12.91
N ASN A 71 -6.63 -11.05 -13.41
CA ASN A 71 -8.04 -11.42 -13.40
C ASN A 71 -8.57 -11.44 -11.96
N SER A 72 -7.77 -11.96 -11.02
CA SER A 72 -8.11 -11.96 -9.59
C SER A 72 -8.35 -10.55 -9.02
N LEU A 73 -7.56 -9.56 -9.43
CA LEU A 73 -7.76 -8.16 -9.05
C LEU A 73 -9.05 -7.59 -9.63
N TRP A 74 -9.27 -7.77 -10.94
CA TRP A 74 -10.47 -7.26 -11.62
C TRP A 74 -11.76 -7.91 -11.09
N ILE A 75 -11.72 -9.21 -10.75
CA ILE A 75 -12.82 -9.89 -10.07
C ILE A 75 -13.07 -9.27 -8.70
N SER A 76 -12.01 -8.93 -7.95
CA SER A 76 -12.14 -8.28 -6.64
C SER A 76 -12.76 -6.88 -6.77
N TYR A 77 -12.40 -6.12 -7.81
CA TYR A 77 -13.06 -4.86 -8.14
C TYR A 77 -14.55 -5.04 -8.43
N LEU A 78 -14.90 -6.02 -9.28
CA LEU A 78 -16.28 -6.30 -9.62
C LEU A 78 -17.08 -6.71 -8.37
N LYS A 79 -16.56 -7.62 -7.56
CA LYS A 79 -17.21 -8.09 -6.33
C LYS A 79 -17.43 -6.95 -5.33
N SER A 80 -16.44 -6.08 -5.13
CA SER A 80 -16.56 -4.91 -4.26
C SER A 80 -17.64 -3.95 -4.76
N GLY A 81 -17.67 -3.67 -6.06
CA GLY A 81 -18.64 -2.74 -6.64
C GLY A 81 -20.06 -3.30 -6.79
N THR A 82 -20.20 -4.62 -6.92
CA THR A 82 -21.52 -5.31 -6.98
C THR A 82 -22.04 -5.74 -5.61
N GLY A 83 -21.26 -5.54 -4.54
CA GLY A 83 -21.62 -5.97 -3.19
C GLY A 83 -21.51 -7.47 -2.94
N GLN A 84 -20.81 -8.19 -3.81
CA GLN A 84 -20.56 -9.63 -3.70
C GLN A 84 -19.22 -9.95 -3.02
N LEU A 85 -18.52 -8.95 -2.48
CA LEU A 85 -17.26 -9.17 -1.79
C LEU A 85 -17.53 -9.81 -0.42
N ILE A 86 -17.16 -11.08 -0.30
CA ILE A 86 -17.38 -11.84 0.94
C ILE A 86 -16.46 -11.28 2.03
N ILE A 87 -17.06 -10.89 3.14
CA ILE A 87 -16.34 -10.62 4.39
C ILE A 87 -16.07 -11.99 5.06
N PRO A 88 -14.82 -12.37 5.32
CA PRO A 88 -14.50 -13.65 5.94
C PRO A 88 -15.31 -13.89 7.23
N SER A 89 -15.84 -15.10 7.34
CA SER A 89 -16.98 -15.51 8.18
C SER A 89 -16.83 -15.38 9.71
N LYS A 90 -15.66 -15.03 10.25
CA LYS A 90 -15.50 -14.88 11.71
C LYS A 90 -16.17 -13.61 12.27
N GLU A 91 -16.52 -12.67 11.41
CA GLU A 91 -17.04 -11.35 11.79
C GLU A 91 -18.30 -11.01 10.97
N GLN A 92 -19.22 -11.98 10.80
CA GLN A 92 -20.45 -11.80 10.02
C GLN A 92 -21.26 -10.61 10.57
N LEU A 93 -21.21 -9.50 9.83
CA LEU A 93 -22.23 -8.46 9.89
C LEU A 93 -23.48 -9.04 9.25
N ASN A 94 -24.48 -9.37 10.07
CA ASN A 94 -25.70 -10.09 9.67
C ASN A 94 -26.50 -9.48 8.50
N CYS A 95 -26.16 -8.29 7.99
CA CYS A 95 -27.09 -7.50 7.19
C CYS A 95 -26.51 -6.74 5.96
N LEU A 96 -25.37 -7.10 5.38
CA LEU A 96 -24.80 -6.32 4.26
C LEU A 96 -24.73 -7.09 2.93
N THR A 97 -25.90 -7.37 2.34
CA THR A 97 -26.00 -8.05 1.04
C THR A 97 -25.94 -7.13 -0.18
N ASN A 98 -25.91 -5.79 -0.04
CA ASN A 98 -25.97 -4.85 -1.18
C ASN A 98 -25.05 -3.62 -1.03
N LEU A 99 -23.87 -3.76 -0.42
CA LEU A 99 -22.93 -2.65 -0.32
C LEU A 99 -22.11 -2.50 -1.60
N HIS A 100 -22.40 -1.47 -2.40
CA HIS A 100 -21.67 -1.15 -3.62
C HIS A 100 -20.50 -0.20 -3.35
N VAL A 101 -19.27 -0.72 -3.26
CA VAL A 101 -18.06 0.08 -3.03
C VAL A 101 -17.13 -0.03 -4.23
N TRP A 102 -17.05 1.03 -5.02
CA TRP A 102 -16.10 1.14 -6.11
C TRP A 102 -14.78 1.73 -5.61
N PRO A 103 -13.64 1.03 -5.77
CA PRO A 103 -12.35 1.57 -5.37
C PRO A 103 -11.97 2.84 -6.13
N LYS A 104 -11.22 3.73 -5.48
CA LYS A 104 -10.85 5.05 -6.03
C LYS A 104 -10.14 4.93 -7.39
N GLU A 105 -9.28 3.93 -7.54
CA GLU A 105 -8.51 3.68 -8.77
C GLU A 105 -9.43 3.48 -9.98
N ILE A 106 -10.49 2.69 -9.83
CA ILE A 106 -11.50 2.49 -10.88
C ILE A 106 -12.21 3.80 -11.20
N LYS A 107 -12.60 4.58 -10.18
CA LYS A 107 -13.23 5.89 -10.38
C LYS A 107 -12.33 6.83 -11.19
N ILE A 108 -11.02 6.82 -10.93
CA ILE A 108 -10.04 7.63 -11.65
C ILE A 108 -9.91 7.16 -13.11
N ILE A 109 -9.74 5.85 -13.33
CA ILE A 109 -9.60 5.28 -14.68
C ILE A 109 -10.82 5.62 -15.55
N ILE A 110 -12.02 5.45 -15.02
CA ILE A 110 -13.24 5.76 -15.78
C ILE A 110 -13.37 7.26 -16.03
N LYS A 111 -13.13 8.12 -15.02
CA LYS A 111 -13.14 9.57 -15.22
C LYS A 111 -12.16 10.04 -16.30
N GLN A 112 -10.97 9.43 -16.36
CA GLN A 112 -9.97 9.75 -17.38
C GLN A 112 -10.38 9.29 -18.79
N LYS A 113 -11.05 8.14 -18.90
CA LYS A 113 -11.53 7.60 -20.20
C LYS A 113 -12.82 8.26 -20.68
N SER A 114 -13.58 8.90 -19.79
CA SER A 114 -14.94 9.37 -20.05
C SER A 114 -15.01 10.90 -20.04
N ILE A 115 -14.54 11.56 -21.11
CA ILE A 115 -14.58 13.04 -21.24
C ILE A 115 -16.03 13.56 -21.39
N LYS A 116 -17.00 12.70 -21.70
CA LYS A 116 -18.42 13.07 -21.85
C LYS A 116 -19.32 11.95 -21.33
N MET A 117 -19.88 12.07 -20.14
CA MET A 117 -20.95 11.14 -19.72
C MET A 117 -22.08 11.90 -19.03
N ASN A 118 -23.15 12.10 -19.79
CA ASN A 118 -24.50 12.43 -19.31
C ASN A 118 -25.30 11.13 -19.11
N ALA A 119 -24.77 10.17 -18.35
CA ALA A 119 -25.45 8.90 -18.12
C ALA A 119 -26.11 8.90 -16.74
N THR A 120 -27.38 8.50 -16.71
CA THR A 120 -28.29 8.49 -15.55
C THR A 120 -27.98 7.40 -14.52
N ASN A 121 -27.01 6.51 -14.75
CA ASN A 121 -26.61 5.49 -13.77
C ASN A 121 -25.09 5.21 -13.78
N GLU A 122 -24.37 5.82 -12.83
CA GLU A 122 -22.91 5.69 -12.67
C GLU A 122 -22.47 4.23 -12.45
N ASN A 123 -23.31 3.42 -11.80
CA ASN A 123 -23.00 2.03 -11.44
C ASN A 123 -22.85 1.12 -12.66
N ASP A 124 -23.74 1.26 -13.65
CA ASP A 124 -23.72 0.43 -14.87
C ASP A 124 -22.47 0.69 -15.70
N ILE A 125 -21.94 1.92 -15.65
CA ILE A 125 -20.70 2.29 -16.33
C ILE A 125 -19.52 1.53 -15.72
N TYR A 126 -19.42 1.48 -14.39
CA TYR A 126 -18.39 0.72 -13.69
C TYR A 126 -18.46 -0.77 -13.99
N ILE A 127 -19.67 -1.36 -13.92
CA ILE A 127 -19.89 -2.78 -14.22
C ILE A 127 -19.49 -3.09 -15.65
N ASN A 128 -20.01 -2.36 -16.63
CA ASN A 128 -19.70 -2.60 -18.05
C ASN A 128 -18.21 -2.46 -18.34
N PHE A 129 -17.54 -1.46 -17.76
CA PHE A 129 -16.11 -1.27 -17.94
C PHE A 129 -15.30 -2.47 -17.42
N ILE A 130 -15.59 -2.91 -16.20
CA ILE A 130 -14.86 -4.03 -15.58
C ILE A 130 -15.20 -5.35 -16.28
N SER A 131 -16.47 -5.60 -16.60
CA SER A 131 -16.90 -6.79 -17.33
C SER A 131 -16.24 -6.90 -18.71
N ASN A 132 -16.12 -5.79 -19.44
CA ASN A 132 -15.40 -5.76 -20.71
C ASN A 132 -13.91 -6.10 -20.51
N LYS A 133 -13.28 -5.58 -19.44
CA LYS A 133 -11.87 -5.88 -19.17
C LYS A 133 -11.65 -7.34 -18.76
N LEU A 134 -12.57 -7.91 -17.97
CA LEU A 134 -12.55 -9.33 -17.62
C LEU A 134 -12.70 -10.22 -18.86
N HIS A 135 -13.63 -9.88 -19.75
CA HIS A 135 -13.82 -10.60 -21.01
C HIS A 135 -12.59 -10.54 -21.92
N GLU A 136 -11.92 -9.38 -21.99
CA GLU A 136 -10.64 -9.23 -22.71
C GLU A 136 -9.55 -10.14 -22.14
N LEU A 137 -9.41 -10.18 -20.81
CA LEU A 137 -8.44 -11.03 -20.13
C LEU A 137 -8.74 -12.53 -20.34
N ASP A 138 -10.01 -12.93 -20.26
CA ASP A 138 -10.42 -14.32 -20.50
C ASP A 138 -10.14 -14.77 -21.94
N ASN A 139 -10.33 -13.88 -22.92
CA ASN A 139 -9.99 -14.16 -24.32
C ASN A 139 -8.47 -14.32 -24.50
N GLN A 140 -7.67 -13.42 -23.93
CA GLN A 140 -6.21 -13.53 -23.95
C GLN A 140 -5.73 -14.82 -23.25
N LEU A 141 -6.35 -15.17 -22.12
CA LEU A 141 -6.04 -16.40 -21.38
C LEU A 141 -6.28 -17.64 -22.24
N LYS A 142 -7.47 -17.74 -22.86
CA LYS A 142 -7.83 -18.84 -23.76
C LYS A 142 -6.87 -18.94 -24.96
N GLN A 143 -6.51 -17.80 -25.55
CA GLN A 143 -5.55 -17.75 -26.64
C GLN A 143 -4.19 -18.32 -26.21
N TYR A 144 -3.60 -17.80 -25.13
CA TYR A 144 -2.28 -18.25 -24.69
C TYR A 144 -2.28 -19.70 -24.17
N GLN A 145 -3.36 -20.17 -23.55
CA GLN A 145 -3.52 -21.57 -23.18
C GLN A 145 -3.58 -22.48 -24.42
N THR A 146 -4.29 -22.08 -25.47
CA THR A 146 -4.37 -22.83 -26.73
C THR A 146 -3.01 -22.90 -27.40
N GLU A 147 -2.31 -21.76 -27.52
CA GLU A 147 -0.96 -21.69 -28.09
C GLU A 147 0.05 -22.52 -27.29
N LEU A 148 -0.04 -22.50 -25.95
CA LEU A 148 0.81 -23.32 -25.08
C LEU A 148 0.54 -24.82 -25.29
N ASN A 149 -0.72 -25.23 -25.32
CA ASN A 149 -1.10 -26.63 -25.51
C ASN A 149 -0.64 -27.16 -26.88
N GLN A 150 -0.77 -26.36 -27.95
CA GLN A 150 -0.26 -26.71 -29.28
C GLN A 150 1.26 -26.92 -29.27
N LYS A 151 2.00 -26.11 -28.50
CA LYS A 151 3.46 -26.28 -28.35
C LYS A 151 3.83 -27.49 -27.49
N ILE A 152 3.14 -27.75 -26.39
CA ILE A 152 3.44 -28.89 -25.51
C ILE A 152 3.28 -30.22 -26.28
N ILE A 153 2.26 -30.33 -27.13
CA ILE A 153 2.04 -31.52 -27.99
C ILE A 153 3.23 -31.79 -28.93
N SER A 154 4.07 -30.77 -29.21
CA SER A 154 5.24 -30.89 -30.08
C SER A 154 6.56 -31.28 -29.36
N PHE A 155 6.59 -31.37 -28.03
CA PHE A 155 7.80 -31.72 -27.25
C PHE A 155 7.80 -33.18 -26.79
N TYR A 156 8.96 -33.85 -26.90
CA TYR A 156 9.15 -35.28 -26.63
C TYR A 156 10.02 -35.60 -25.39
N VAL A 157 10.35 -34.63 -24.54
CA VAL A 157 11.33 -34.81 -23.46
C VAL A 157 10.73 -34.54 -22.06
N ASN A 158 11.27 -35.27 -21.09
CA ASN A 158 10.84 -35.44 -19.70
C ASN A 158 10.19 -34.19 -19.07
N PRO A 159 8.84 -34.13 -19.03
CA PRO A 159 8.09 -32.90 -18.80
C PRO A 159 8.19 -32.37 -17.36
N LEU A 160 8.50 -33.21 -16.38
CA LEU A 160 8.35 -32.87 -14.97
C LEU A 160 9.46 -31.97 -14.40
N GLU A 161 10.73 -32.29 -14.67
CA GLU A 161 11.88 -31.50 -14.18
C GLU A 161 11.95 -30.13 -14.87
N LEU A 162 11.73 -30.10 -16.18
CA LEU A 162 11.65 -28.86 -16.95
C LEU A 162 10.47 -28.01 -16.45
N GLN A 163 9.30 -28.62 -16.18
CA GLN A 163 8.16 -27.90 -15.64
C GLN A 163 8.45 -27.29 -14.26
N GLN A 164 9.12 -28.02 -13.36
CA GLN A 164 9.50 -27.52 -12.04
C GLN A 164 10.51 -26.37 -12.13
N LEU A 165 11.49 -26.48 -13.02
CA LEU A 165 12.48 -25.43 -13.25
C LEU A 165 11.82 -24.16 -13.82
N ILE A 166 10.91 -24.32 -14.78
CA ILE A 166 10.11 -23.23 -15.34
C ILE A 166 9.20 -22.61 -14.25
N GLU A 167 8.53 -23.41 -13.43
CA GLU A 167 7.66 -22.89 -12.36
C GLU A 167 8.45 -22.10 -11.31
N THR A 168 9.62 -22.61 -10.91
CA THR A 168 10.52 -21.93 -9.97
C THR A 168 11.00 -20.60 -10.56
N TYR A 169 11.44 -20.62 -11.82
CA TYR A 169 11.89 -19.44 -12.54
C TYR A 169 10.78 -18.39 -12.66
N ILE A 170 9.57 -18.79 -13.03
CA ILE A 170 8.43 -17.87 -13.14
C ILE A 170 8.02 -17.32 -11.77
N GLN A 171 8.01 -18.15 -10.72
CA GLN A 171 7.71 -17.71 -9.35
C GLN A 171 8.68 -16.64 -8.87
N GLN A 172 9.97 -16.81 -9.16
CA GLN A 172 11.01 -15.83 -8.79
C GLN A 172 10.79 -14.50 -9.52
N ASN A 173 10.58 -14.52 -10.84
CA ASN A 173 10.46 -13.30 -11.65
C ASN A 173 9.11 -12.58 -11.51
N LEU A 174 8.02 -13.29 -11.21
CA LEU A 174 6.70 -12.69 -11.01
C LEU A 174 6.40 -12.38 -9.54
N SER A 175 7.32 -12.66 -8.61
CA SER A 175 7.12 -12.46 -7.18
C SER A 175 6.71 -11.01 -6.83
N SER A 176 7.42 -10.02 -7.38
CA SER A 176 7.14 -8.60 -7.18
C SER A 176 5.77 -8.19 -7.74
N PHE A 177 5.46 -8.60 -8.97
CA PHE A 177 4.15 -8.36 -9.60
C PHE A 177 3.01 -8.98 -8.80
N ARG A 178 3.16 -10.24 -8.39
CA ARG A 178 2.18 -10.97 -7.58
C ARG A 178 1.93 -10.27 -6.25
N MET A 179 3.00 -9.90 -5.55
CA MET A 179 2.91 -9.20 -4.27
C MET A 179 2.16 -7.88 -4.37
N GLU A 180 2.40 -7.10 -5.44
CA GLU A 180 1.70 -5.82 -5.66
C GLU A 180 0.19 -6.04 -5.89
N ILE A 181 -0.17 -7.04 -6.69
CA ILE A 181 -1.57 -7.35 -6.97
C ILE A 181 -2.29 -7.90 -5.73
N GLU A 182 -1.66 -8.82 -4.99
CA GLU A 182 -2.20 -9.33 -3.73
C GLU A 182 -2.42 -8.21 -2.71
N HIS A 183 -1.47 -7.29 -2.59
CA HIS A 183 -1.61 -6.12 -1.74
C HIS A 183 -2.81 -5.25 -2.13
N LYS A 184 -3.01 -4.98 -3.43
CA LYS A 184 -4.19 -4.23 -3.91
C LYS A 184 -5.49 -4.93 -3.55
N ILE A 185 -5.56 -6.26 -3.71
CA ILE A 185 -6.72 -7.06 -3.32
C ILE A 185 -6.98 -6.90 -1.81
N GLU A 186 -5.97 -7.04 -0.96
CA GLU A 186 -6.11 -6.84 0.49
C GLU A 186 -6.67 -5.45 0.83
N LEU A 187 -6.17 -4.39 0.17
CA LEU A 187 -6.68 -3.03 0.39
C LEU A 187 -8.16 -2.88 0.02
N ILE A 188 -8.61 -3.52 -1.08
CA ILE A 188 -10.02 -3.55 -1.47
C ILE A 188 -10.86 -4.19 -0.36
N HIS A 189 -10.40 -5.31 0.19
CA HIS A 189 -11.10 -5.98 1.29
C HIS A 189 -11.21 -5.10 2.53
N TYR A 190 -10.14 -4.43 2.94
CA TYR A 190 -10.18 -3.51 4.08
C TYR A 190 -11.09 -2.31 3.83
N ASP A 191 -11.01 -1.69 2.65
CA ASP A 191 -11.85 -0.55 2.29
C ASP A 191 -13.33 -0.93 2.29
N TYR A 192 -13.67 -2.08 1.71
CA TYR A 192 -15.02 -2.62 1.72
C TYR A 192 -15.52 -2.82 3.16
N TYR A 193 -14.72 -3.47 4.00
CA TYR A 193 -15.08 -3.73 5.41
C TYR A 193 -15.29 -2.42 6.18
N ILE A 194 -14.35 -1.48 6.10
CA ILE A 194 -14.45 -0.20 6.83
C ILE A 194 -15.74 0.55 6.44
N GLN A 195 -16.16 0.48 5.17
CA GLN A 195 -17.43 1.06 4.72
C GLN A 195 -18.65 0.25 5.20
N ALA A 196 -18.57 -1.07 5.22
CA ALA A 196 -19.59 -1.95 5.80
C ALA A 196 -19.88 -1.58 7.25
N LEU A 197 -18.85 -1.48 8.09
CA LEU A 197 -18.98 -1.07 9.49
C LEU A 197 -19.56 0.32 9.67
N LYS A 198 -19.15 1.25 8.80
CA LYS A 198 -19.71 2.60 8.78
C LYS A 198 -21.22 2.57 8.54
N LEU A 199 -21.66 1.87 7.50
CA LEU A 199 -23.08 1.80 7.15
C LEU A 199 -23.90 1.09 8.21
N GLU A 200 -23.37 0.00 8.76
CA GLU A 200 -24.02 -0.70 9.87
C GLU A 200 -24.19 0.23 11.07
N TYR A 201 -23.17 1.02 11.42
CA TYR A 201 -23.28 2.03 12.48
C TYR A 201 -24.41 3.05 12.21
N TYR A 202 -24.56 3.50 10.96
CA TYR A 202 -25.63 4.45 10.60
C TYR A 202 -27.04 3.85 10.69
N ARG A 203 -27.20 2.51 10.58
CA ARG A 203 -28.51 1.85 10.73
C ARG A 203 -29.08 1.97 12.14
N TYR A 204 -28.24 2.18 13.14
CA TYR A 204 -28.66 2.47 14.52
C TYR A 204 -29.10 3.92 14.73
N ASN A 205 -29.26 4.70 13.64
CA ASN A 205 -29.71 6.09 13.66
C ASN A 205 -28.94 6.97 14.66
N PRO A 206 -27.59 7.04 14.55
CA PRO A 206 -26.79 7.87 15.43
C PRO A 206 -27.23 9.34 15.32
N ASN A 207 -27.24 10.05 16.43
CA ASN A 207 -27.42 11.51 16.42
C ASN A 207 -26.14 12.23 15.94
N GLU A 208 -26.20 13.54 15.74
CA GLU A 208 -25.05 14.31 15.23
C GLU A 208 -23.82 14.23 16.14
N TYR A 209 -24.00 14.21 17.46
CA TYR A 209 -22.91 14.04 18.42
C TYR A 209 -22.17 12.71 18.20
N GLN A 210 -22.93 11.62 18.13
CA GLN A 210 -22.41 10.26 17.94
C GLN A 210 -21.69 10.12 16.59
N LYS A 211 -22.24 10.70 15.52
CA LYS A 211 -21.59 10.77 14.20
C LYS A 211 -20.24 11.49 14.26
N GLN A 212 -20.18 12.64 14.95
CA GLN A 212 -18.95 13.41 15.13
C GLN A 212 -17.91 12.63 15.93
N LEU A 213 -18.33 11.97 17.02
CA LEU A 213 -17.45 11.15 17.84
C LEU A 213 -16.82 9.99 17.04
N MET A 214 -17.63 9.23 16.31
CA MET A 214 -17.13 8.17 15.41
C MET A 214 -16.12 8.72 14.40
N LYS A 215 -16.40 9.88 13.79
CA LYS A 215 -15.49 10.53 12.83
C LYS A 215 -14.17 10.93 13.49
N GLN A 216 -14.22 11.53 14.69
CA GLN A 216 -13.05 11.94 15.46
C GLN A 216 -12.18 10.75 15.83
N LEU A 217 -12.77 9.69 16.40
CA LEU A 217 -12.07 8.46 16.77
C LEU A 217 -11.39 7.80 15.57
N CYS A 218 -12.10 7.64 14.46
CA CYS A 218 -11.50 7.07 13.24
C CYS A 218 -10.33 7.93 12.72
N CYS A 219 -10.45 9.26 12.79
CA CYS A 219 -9.38 10.18 12.37
C CYS A 219 -8.16 10.08 13.29
N SER A 220 -8.37 10.11 14.60
CA SER A 220 -7.26 9.97 15.57
C SER A 220 -6.62 8.59 15.49
N LYS A 221 -7.39 7.52 15.22
CA LYS A 221 -6.86 6.18 15.00
C LYS A 221 -5.97 6.11 13.77
N TYR A 222 -6.39 6.75 12.69
CA TYR A 222 -5.61 6.83 11.45
C TYR A 222 -4.26 7.52 11.69
N GLU A 223 -4.28 8.68 12.38
CA GLU A 223 -3.06 9.42 12.75
C GLU A 223 -2.14 8.60 13.67
N GLN A 224 -2.72 7.92 14.67
CA GLN A 224 -2.00 7.05 15.59
C GLN A 224 -1.26 5.92 14.85
N GLU A 225 -1.97 5.20 13.99
CA GLU A 225 -1.39 4.05 13.30
C GLU A 225 -0.38 4.47 12.24
N ILE A 226 -0.61 5.57 11.50
CA ILE A 226 0.40 6.09 10.57
C ILE A 226 1.69 6.43 11.30
N THR A 227 1.63 7.28 12.33
CA THR A 227 2.83 7.74 13.03
C THR A 227 3.59 6.59 13.69
N LYS A 228 2.88 5.59 14.22
CA LYS A 228 3.45 4.35 14.73
C LYS A 228 4.20 3.56 13.64
N GLN A 229 3.58 3.36 12.47
CA GLN A 229 4.24 2.61 11.40
C GLN A 229 5.40 3.40 10.76
N GLU A 230 5.31 4.73 10.66
CA GLU A 230 6.41 5.59 10.19
C GLU A 230 7.61 5.50 11.12
N TYR A 231 7.38 5.54 12.44
CA TYR A 231 8.43 5.34 13.43
C TYR A 231 9.11 3.98 13.28
N ASN A 232 8.33 2.89 13.15
CA ASN A 232 8.86 1.54 12.98
C ASN A 232 9.67 1.40 11.68
N LEU A 233 9.16 1.97 10.58
CA LEU A 233 9.87 1.96 9.29
C LEU A 233 11.19 2.73 9.38
N LEU A 234 11.18 3.91 10.03
CA LEU A 234 12.39 4.70 10.25
C LEU A 234 13.41 3.93 11.10
N GLN A 235 12.99 3.22 12.15
CA GLN A 235 13.87 2.35 12.93
C GLN A 235 14.53 1.28 12.05
N GLN A 236 13.73 0.57 11.23
CA GLN A 236 14.24 -0.46 10.32
C GLN A 236 15.25 0.12 9.33
N GLN A 237 14.94 1.28 8.75
CA GLN A 237 15.84 1.98 7.82
C GLN A 237 17.14 2.38 8.52
N ILE A 238 17.08 2.97 9.72
CA ILE A 238 18.29 3.33 10.48
C ILE A 238 19.13 2.09 10.79
N SER A 239 18.51 1.00 11.22
CA SER A 239 19.20 -0.28 11.46
C SER A 239 19.88 -0.81 10.20
N TYR A 240 19.20 -0.76 9.06
CA TYR A 240 19.77 -1.12 7.77
C TYR A 240 20.94 -0.21 7.37
N TYR A 241 20.79 1.11 7.48
CA TYR A 241 21.84 2.09 7.16
C TYR A 241 23.05 2.06 8.09
N ASN A 242 22.89 1.52 9.30
CA ASN A 242 23.97 1.28 10.25
C ASN A 242 24.59 -0.13 10.09
N SER A 243 24.03 -1.00 9.25
CA SER A 243 24.66 -2.26 8.88
C SER A 243 25.85 -2.01 7.94
N SER A 244 26.88 -2.84 8.05
CA SER A 244 28.25 -2.61 7.54
C SER A 244 28.42 -2.41 6.02
N CYS A 245 27.37 -2.54 5.23
CA CYS A 245 27.42 -2.45 3.76
C CYS A 245 27.43 -1.02 3.20
N HIS A 246 27.11 0.01 3.99
CA HIS A 246 27.16 1.41 3.54
C HIS A 246 28.38 2.13 4.12
N SER A 247 29.57 1.65 3.72
CA SER A 247 30.84 2.19 4.18
C SER A 247 31.04 3.65 3.74
N PHE A 248 31.79 4.41 4.54
CA PHE A 248 32.25 5.78 4.21
C PHE A 248 32.88 5.90 2.81
N LYS A 249 33.39 4.78 2.24
CA LYS A 249 34.01 4.69 0.90
C LYS A 249 33.08 5.01 -0.27
N CYS A 250 31.76 5.03 -0.04
CA CYS A 250 30.78 5.43 -1.05
C CYS A 250 30.33 6.89 -0.89
N SER A 251 30.90 7.64 0.06
CA SER A 251 30.56 9.05 0.24
C SER A 251 31.27 9.92 -0.81
N PRO A 252 30.64 11.02 -1.26
CA PRO A 252 31.31 12.00 -2.13
C PRO A 252 32.61 12.55 -1.50
N ILE A 253 32.68 12.54 -0.18
CA ILE A 253 33.84 13.00 0.61
C ILE A 253 35.01 12.02 0.47
N SER A 254 34.72 10.71 0.47
CA SER A 254 35.73 9.67 0.26
C SER A 254 36.28 9.60 -1.17
N GLN A 255 35.64 10.29 -2.11
CA GLN A 255 36.04 10.41 -3.52
C GLN A 255 36.55 11.82 -3.85
N SER A 256 36.90 12.62 -2.83
CA SER A 256 37.29 14.01 -3.00
C SER A 256 38.71 14.13 -3.54
N GLU A 257 38.85 14.64 -4.77
CA GLU A 257 40.14 14.96 -5.42
C GLU A 257 41.00 15.91 -4.58
N LEU A 258 40.38 16.72 -3.70
CA LEU A 258 41.08 17.63 -2.79
C LEU A 258 41.92 16.88 -1.74
N ILE A 259 41.43 15.76 -1.20
CA ILE A 259 42.19 14.97 -0.22
C ILE A 259 43.33 14.23 -0.91
N ASP A 260 43.07 13.73 -2.13
CA ASP A 260 44.07 13.01 -2.93
C ASP A 260 45.20 13.92 -3.43
N SER A 261 44.94 15.22 -3.58
CA SER A 261 45.94 16.23 -3.95
C SER A 261 47.00 16.54 -2.88
N ILE A 262 46.80 16.06 -1.65
CA ILE A 262 47.73 16.27 -0.53
C ILE A 262 48.97 15.37 -0.71
N GLN A 263 50.13 15.99 -0.91
CA GLN A 263 51.40 15.31 -1.17
C GLN A 263 51.89 14.49 0.04
N ASP A 264 51.73 15.02 1.26
CA ASP A 264 52.15 14.33 2.48
C ASP A 264 51.16 13.20 2.84
N PRO A 265 51.59 11.93 2.82
CA PRO A 265 50.71 10.79 3.09
C PRO A 265 50.21 10.74 4.54
N ASN A 266 50.98 11.22 5.51
CA ASN A 266 50.58 11.20 6.92
C ASN A 266 49.48 12.22 7.18
N ILE A 267 49.66 13.46 6.69
CA ILE A 267 48.66 14.53 6.81
C ILE A 267 47.36 14.14 6.09
N ARG A 268 47.48 13.56 4.89
CA ARG A 268 46.33 13.07 4.12
C ARG A 268 45.55 12.00 4.88
N GLN A 269 46.22 11.02 5.46
CA GLN A 269 45.57 9.95 6.24
C GLN A 269 44.91 10.49 7.51
N GLU A 270 45.56 11.43 8.19
CA GLU A 270 45.03 12.06 9.40
C GLU A 270 43.74 12.85 9.09
N LEU A 271 43.77 13.71 8.07
CA LEU A 271 42.58 14.46 7.64
C LEU A 271 41.46 13.53 7.19
N PHE A 272 41.77 12.48 6.42
CA PHE A 272 40.78 11.49 6.01
C PHE A 272 40.07 10.84 7.21
N ASN A 273 40.83 10.47 8.25
CA ASN A 273 40.27 9.89 9.47
C ASN A 273 39.39 10.90 10.23
N GLN A 274 39.83 12.16 10.38
CA GLN A 274 39.04 13.21 11.03
C GLN A 274 37.74 13.49 10.28
N TYR A 275 37.78 13.59 8.95
CA TYR A 275 36.57 13.78 8.14
C TYR A 275 35.61 12.60 8.25
N LYS A 276 36.14 11.37 8.23
CA LYS A 276 35.33 10.17 8.44
C LYS A 276 34.63 10.22 9.79
N GLU A 277 35.34 10.54 10.86
CA GLU A 277 34.79 10.65 12.21
C GLU A 277 33.69 11.72 12.30
N ILE A 278 33.95 12.92 11.77
CA ILE A 278 32.97 14.02 11.76
C ILE A 278 31.73 13.63 10.96
N ALA A 279 31.88 13.02 9.79
CA ALA A 279 30.76 12.60 8.95
C ALA A 279 29.93 11.51 9.62
N GLU A 280 30.59 10.53 10.23
CA GLU A 280 29.95 9.42 10.93
C GLU A 280 29.21 9.91 12.18
N GLN A 281 29.82 10.80 12.97
CA GLN A 281 29.18 11.43 14.12
C GLN A 281 28.01 12.32 13.72
N SER A 282 28.16 13.14 12.66
CA SER A 282 27.09 13.99 12.15
C SER A 282 25.90 13.17 11.66
N LYS A 283 26.18 12.06 10.95
CA LYS A 283 25.16 11.08 10.53
C LYS A 283 24.42 10.51 11.74
N GLN A 284 25.14 9.98 12.74
CA GLN A 284 24.49 9.39 13.93
C GLN A 284 23.65 10.43 14.69
N ASN A 285 24.16 11.65 14.85
CA ASN A 285 23.43 12.73 15.50
C ASN A 285 22.13 13.06 14.75
N MET A 286 22.19 13.24 13.42
CA MET A 286 21.01 13.51 12.60
C MET A 286 19.97 12.38 12.69
N LEU A 287 20.39 11.13 12.53
CA LEU A 287 19.48 9.97 12.62
C LEU A 287 18.83 9.89 14.02
N SER A 288 19.58 10.17 15.08
CA SER A 288 19.05 10.19 16.45
C SER A 288 18.00 11.28 16.67
N LEU A 289 18.21 12.48 16.10
CA LEU A 289 17.28 13.60 16.18
C LEU A 289 15.97 13.29 15.43
N TYR A 290 16.08 12.75 14.21
CA TYR A 290 14.92 12.31 13.44
C TYR A 290 14.11 11.25 14.19
N LEU A 291 14.78 10.23 14.73
CA LEU A 291 14.12 9.15 15.47
C LEU A 291 13.42 9.67 16.73
N LYS A 292 14.06 10.59 17.47
CA LYS A 292 13.48 11.23 18.65
C LYS A 292 12.25 12.07 18.29
N SER A 293 12.33 12.86 17.22
CA SER A 293 11.19 13.66 16.74
C SER A 293 10.00 12.78 16.34
N ALA A 294 10.25 11.71 15.57
CA ALA A 294 9.22 10.75 15.18
C ALA A 294 8.57 10.06 16.40
N LYS A 295 9.38 9.69 17.40
CA LYS A 295 8.87 9.09 18.66
C LYS A 295 7.94 10.03 19.41
N ILE A 296 8.31 11.30 19.56
CA ILE A 296 7.49 12.30 20.24
C ILE A 296 6.13 12.44 19.54
N GLN A 297 6.13 12.54 18.20
CA GLN A 297 4.91 12.63 17.42
C GLN A 297 4.01 11.38 17.58
N MET A 298 4.61 10.19 17.55
CA MET A 298 3.89 8.94 17.82
C MET A 298 3.25 8.95 19.21
N ASP A 299 3.99 9.37 20.25
CA ASP A 299 3.49 9.43 21.62
C ASP A 299 2.35 10.46 21.79
N GLU A 300 2.42 11.59 21.10
CA GLU A 300 1.34 12.59 21.06
C GLU A 300 0.07 12.04 20.41
N CYS A 301 0.19 11.37 19.26
CA CYS A 301 -0.95 10.74 18.58
C CYS A 301 -1.56 9.59 19.41
N ASN A 302 -0.73 8.79 20.09
CA ASN A 302 -1.18 7.75 21.01
C ASN A 302 -2.01 8.36 22.16
N LYS A 303 -1.49 9.38 22.84
CA LYS A 303 -2.20 10.06 23.94
C LYS A 303 -3.52 10.65 23.49
N LYS A 304 -3.57 11.25 22.30
CA LYS A 304 -4.79 11.80 21.72
C LYS A 304 -5.85 10.72 21.48
N PHE A 305 -5.47 9.61 20.86
CA PHE A 305 -6.40 8.50 20.62
C PHE A 305 -6.90 7.88 21.94
N ASP A 306 -6.01 7.68 22.92
CA ASP A 306 -6.39 7.16 24.24
C ASP A 306 -7.36 8.11 24.97
N ALA A 307 -7.17 9.42 24.83
CA ALA A 307 -8.09 10.41 25.38
C ALA A 307 -9.47 10.35 24.69
N ASP A 308 -9.50 10.23 23.36
CA ASP A 308 -10.75 10.07 22.60
C ASP A 308 -11.49 8.77 22.99
N MET A 309 -10.76 7.66 23.17
CA MET A 309 -11.35 6.39 23.64
C MET A 309 -11.87 6.48 25.07
N LYS A 310 -11.15 7.15 25.97
CA LYS A 310 -11.65 7.40 27.34
C LYS A 310 -12.93 8.22 27.32
N LYS A 311 -13.04 9.20 26.43
CA LYS A 311 -14.26 9.98 26.22
C LYS A 311 -15.42 9.08 25.77
N LEU A 312 -15.21 8.22 24.76
CA LEU A 312 -16.21 7.24 24.33
C LEU A 312 -16.75 6.38 25.48
N TRP A 313 -15.86 5.86 26.33
CA TRP A 313 -16.24 5.04 27.47
C TRP A 313 -16.95 5.83 28.57
N HIS A 314 -16.62 7.10 28.73
CA HIS A 314 -17.33 8.00 29.64
C HIS A 314 -18.75 8.25 29.13
N ASP A 315 -18.91 8.58 27.84
CA ASP A 315 -20.21 8.84 27.21
C ASP A 315 -21.14 7.61 27.26
N ARG A 316 -20.57 6.39 27.16
CA ARG A 316 -21.31 5.14 27.40
C ARG A 316 -21.97 5.08 28.80
N ARG A 317 -21.27 5.59 29.81
CA ARG A 317 -21.69 5.55 31.22
C ARG A 317 -22.48 6.80 31.62
N SER A 318 -22.58 7.80 30.74
CA SER A 318 -23.33 9.02 30.98
C SER A 318 -24.83 8.72 31.15
N SER A 319 -25.46 9.41 32.09
CA SER A 319 -26.91 9.38 32.29
C SER A 319 -27.66 10.32 31.33
N CYS A 320 -26.95 11.10 30.51
CA CYS A 320 -27.54 12.00 29.54
C CYS A 320 -27.99 11.22 28.28
N ASP A 321 -29.30 11.14 28.03
CA ASP A 321 -29.87 10.39 26.90
C ASP A 321 -29.36 10.84 25.53
N ASN A 322 -28.96 12.10 25.40
CA ASN A 322 -28.45 12.66 24.14
C ASN A 322 -27.01 12.23 23.80
N GLU A 323 -26.24 11.75 24.78
CA GLU A 323 -24.84 11.33 24.60
C GLU A 323 -24.67 9.81 24.73
N LYS A 324 -25.73 9.11 25.15
CA LYS A 324 -25.70 7.68 25.41
C LYS A 324 -25.47 6.88 24.12
N ILE A 325 -24.41 6.08 24.10
CA ILE A 325 -24.07 5.23 22.95
C ILE A 325 -24.43 3.79 23.30
N SER A 326 -25.12 3.11 22.38
CA SER A 326 -25.48 1.70 22.58
C SER A 326 -24.22 0.82 22.57
N PRO A 327 -24.20 -0.31 23.30
CA PRO A 327 -23.07 -1.24 23.28
C PRO A 327 -22.69 -1.69 21.86
N VAL A 328 -23.69 -1.99 21.03
CA VAL A 328 -23.47 -2.42 19.64
C VAL A 328 -22.78 -1.34 18.80
N MET A 329 -23.14 -0.07 18.99
CA MET A 329 -22.48 1.04 18.31
C MET A 329 -21.02 1.20 18.73
N ILE A 330 -20.69 0.91 20.00
CA ILE A 330 -19.30 0.90 20.48
C ILE A 330 -18.52 -0.24 19.82
N ASP A 331 -19.08 -1.44 19.79
CA ASP A 331 -18.44 -2.59 19.15
C ASP A 331 -18.15 -2.31 17.66
N LEU A 332 -19.07 -1.64 16.96
CA LEU A 332 -18.88 -1.21 15.57
C LEU A 332 -17.77 -0.15 15.41
N ILE A 333 -17.66 0.80 16.35
CA ILE A 333 -16.57 1.78 16.40
C ILE A 333 -15.23 1.07 16.58
N GLU A 334 -15.15 0.14 17.55
CA GLU A 334 -13.92 -0.59 17.86
C GLU A 334 -13.47 -1.47 16.70
N GLN A 335 -14.38 -2.26 16.13
CA GLN A 335 -14.10 -3.06 14.93
C GLN A 335 -13.58 -2.18 13.80
N ARG A 336 -14.18 -1.00 13.61
CA ARG A 336 -13.76 -0.09 12.54
C ARG A 336 -12.37 0.48 12.80
N CYS A 337 -12.07 0.88 14.02
CA CYS A 337 -10.74 1.32 14.44
C CYS A 337 -9.69 0.22 14.25
N ASN A 338 -10.03 -1.04 14.54
CA ASN A 338 -9.16 -2.19 14.33
C ASN A 338 -8.88 -2.40 12.85
N LYS A 339 -9.90 -2.41 11.99
CA LYS A 339 -9.72 -2.55 10.53
C LYS A 339 -8.94 -1.39 9.91
N ILE A 340 -9.07 -0.17 10.44
CA ILE A 340 -8.19 0.96 10.05
C ILE A 340 -6.73 0.63 10.37
N GLY A 341 -6.44 0.11 11.57
CA GLY A 341 -5.10 -0.29 11.97
C GLY A 341 -4.54 -1.43 11.11
N ASP A 342 -5.33 -2.46 10.83
CA ASP A 342 -4.93 -3.58 9.98
C ASP A 342 -4.63 -3.13 8.55
N ARG A 343 -5.47 -2.25 7.99
CA ARG A 343 -5.26 -1.64 6.67
C ARG A 343 -3.94 -0.86 6.62
N ILE A 344 -3.68 0.00 7.60
CA ILE A 344 -2.43 0.79 7.64
C ILE A 344 -1.23 -0.13 7.79
N ARG A 345 -1.30 -1.14 8.65
CA ARG A 345 -0.22 -2.13 8.82
C ARG A 345 0.05 -2.88 7.51
N CYS A 346 -0.99 -3.30 6.78
CA CYS A 346 -0.87 -3.93 5.47
C CYS A 346 -0.07 -3.05 4.49
N ILE A 347 -0.35 -1.75 4.42
CA ILE A 347 0.39 -0.78 3.60
C ILE A 347 1.88 -0.75 3.98
N TYR A 348 2.20 -0.70 5.27
CA TYR A 348 3.59 -0.61 5.71
C TYR A 348 4.36 -1.92 5.58
N ILE A 349 3.70 -3.07 5.75
CA ILE A 349 4.29 -4.38 5.45
C ILE A 349 4.67 -4.45 3.97
N PHE A 350 3.78 -4.01 3.07
CA PHE A 350 4.08 -3.96 1.64
C PHE A 350 5.25 -3.00 1.34
N LYS A 351 5.25 -1.79 1.92
CA LYS A 351 6.36 -0.84 1.78
C LYS A 351 7.69 -1.44 2.23
N ALA A 352 7.76 -2.05 3.41
CA ALA A 352 8.98 -2.67 3.93
C ALA A 352 9.49 -3.79 3.00
N LYS A 353 8.61 -4.67 2.53
CA LYS A 353 8.97 -5.73 1.56
C LYS A 353 9.45 -5.16 0.23
N SER A 354 8.82 -4.10 -0.26
CA SER A 354 9.18 -3.48 -1.54
C SER A 354 10.56 -2.80 -1.53
N ILE A 355 11.04 -2.38 -0.36
CA ILE A 355 12.40 -1.84 -0.19
C ILE A 355 13.41 -2.99 -0.35
N CYS A 356 13.19 -4.13 0.31
CA CYS A 356 14.10 -5.28 0.24
C CYS A 356 14.20 -5.92 -1.16
N VAL A 357 13.16 -5.81 -2.00
CA VAL A 357 13.15 -6.38 -3.36
C VAL A 357 13.90 -5.53 -4.37
N LYS A 358 14.11 -4.23 -4.11
CA LYS A 358 14.85 -3.34 -5.04
C LYS A 358 16.37 -3.40 -4.90
N ASP A 359 16.86 -4.01 -3.82
CA ASP A 359 18.29 -4.12 -3.50
C ASP A 359 18.91 -5.48 -3.91
N ASN A 360 18.10 -6.38 -4.51
CA ASN A 360 18.53 -7.62 -5.17
C ASN A 360 18.32 -7.49 -6.67
#